data_AF-A0A931VLP9-F1
#
_entry.id   AF-A0A931VLP9-F1
#
_cell.length_a   1.000
_cell.length_b   1.000
_cell.length_c   1.000
_cell.angle_alpha   90.00
_cell.angle_beta   90.00
_cell.angle_gamma   90.00
#
_symmetry.space_group_name_H-M   'P 1'
#
loop_
_entity.id
_entity.type
_entity.pdbx_description
1 polymer ?
#
loop_
_entity_poly.entity_id
_entity_poly.type
_entity_poly.pdbx_seq_one_letter_code
_entity_poly.pdbx_strand_id
1 'polypeptide(L)'
;MARLLIGFIVFFGLLAGVVTGGRVLENHPSFCNSCHEMNRPHDGWISSGASHSHLSCMDCHSGAGVTGVIEAELRGFGQLIEHFALSEKELKGPFIAKVPKEFCLKCHRLQLSRTAKAHRPFKIEGKECSRCHRHQDGWEFAGEIRKDL
;
A
#
# COMPACT_ATOMS: atom_id res chain seq x y z
N MET A 1 3.05 9.13 44.11
CA MET A 1 3.68 8.16 43.19
C MET A 1 2.65 7.22 42.56
N ALA A 2 1.85 6.47 43.34
CA ALA A 2 0.83 5.54 42.78
C ALA A 2 -0.20 6.19 41.83
N ARG A 3 -0.72 7.39 42.16
CA ARG A 3 -1.67 8.12 41.28
C ARG A 3 -1.06 8.56 39.95
N LEU A 4 0.21 8.93 39.94
CA LEU A 4 0.96 9.30 38.72
C LEU A 4 1.26 8.05 37.87
N LEU A 5 1.59 6.93 38.52
CA LEU A 5 1.80 5.64 37.86
C LEU A 5 0.51 5.14 37.18
N ILE A 6 -0.63 5.21 37.89
CA ILE A 6 -1.94 4.83 37.34
C ILE A 6 -2.30 5.73 36.16
N GLY A 7 -2.12 7.06 36.30
CA GLY A 7 -2.35 8.00 35.21
C GLY A 7 -1.49 7.70 33.98
N PHE A 8 -0.21 7.38 34.17
CA PHE A 8 0.70 6.98 33.10
C PHE A 8 0.23 5.70 32.41
N ILE A 9 -0.09 4.65 33.17
CA ILE A 9 -0.56 3.37 32.61
C ILE A 9 -1.85 3.57 31.82
N VAL A 10 -2.81 4.34 32.35
CA VAL A 10 -4.07 4.63 31.64
C VAL A 10 -3.80 5.42 30.36
N PHE A 11 -2.95 6.44 30.40
CA PHE A 11 -2.61 7.24 29.23
C PHE A 11 -1.96 6.40 28.12
N PHE A 12 -0.91 5.63 28.44
CA PHE A 12 -0.23 4.79 27.45
C PHE A 12 -1.12 3.63 26.98
N GLY A 13 -1.98 3.10 27.84
CA GLY A 13 -2.98 2.10 27.47
C GLY A 13 -4.00 2.64 26.46
N LEU A 14 -4.52 3.85 26.69
CA LEU A 14 -5.43 4.52 25.76
C LEU A 14 -4.72 4.85 24.44
N LEU A 15 -3.48 5.36 24.50
CA LEU A 15 -2.69 5.66 23.32
C LEU A 15 -2.45 4.41 22.47
N ALA A 16 -2.05 3.30 23.08
CA ALA A 16 -1.89 2.02 22.39
C ALA A 16 -3.21 1.53 21.77
N GLY A 17 -4.34 1.70 22.49
CA GLY A 17 -5.67 1.40 21.97
C GLY A 17 -6.01 2.21 20.71
N VAL A 18 -5.76 3.52 20.72
CA VAL A 18 -6.00 4.39 19.55
C VAL A 18 -5.12 3.99 18.37
N VAL A 19 -3.83 3.76 18.60
CA VAL A 19 -2.87 3.40 17.54
C VAL A 19 -3.24 2.06 16.89
N THR A 20 -3.52 1.04 17.71
CA THR A 20 -3.91 -0.29 17.20
C THR A 20 -5.27 -0.25 16.49
N GLY A 21 -6.24 0.49 17.03
CA GLY A 21 -7.55 0.68 16.39
C GLY A 21 -7.45 1.38 15.03
N GLY A 22 -6.67 2.46 14.95
CA GLY A 22 -6.36 3.14 13.68
C GLY A 22 -5.75 2.18 12.65
N ARG A 23 -4.78 1.37 13.07
CA ARG A 23 -4.12 0.38 12.21
C ARG A 23 -5.09 -0.66 11.64
N VAL A 24 -6.07 -1.11 12.43
CA VAL A 24 -7.09 -2.06 11.94
C VAL A 24 -7.96 -1.41 10.88
N LEU A 25 -8.36 -0.15 11.08
CA LEU A 25 -9.20 0.59 10.14
C LEU A 25 -8.49 0.82 8.81
N GLU A 26 -7.26 1.35 8.84
CA GLU A 26 -6.55 1.74 7.61
C GLU A 26 -6.02 0.54 6.80
N ASN A 27 -5.93 -0.64 7.39
CA ASN A 27 -5.68 -1.88 6.66
C ASN A 27 -6.91 -2.35 5.87
N HIS A 28 -8.09 -1.79 6.11
CA HIS A 28 -9.29 -2.17 5.38
C HIS A 28 -9.41 -1.36 4.07
N PRO A 29 -9.67 -2.01 2.91
CA PRO A 29 -9.76 -1.30 1.62
C PRO A 29 -10.78 -0.16 1.60
N SER A 30 -11.85 -0.27 2.38
CA SER A 30 -12.88 0.77 2.49
C SER A 30 -12.37 2.07 3.13
N PHE A 31 -11.33 2.01 3.97
CA PHE A 31 -10.68 3.21 4.49
C PHE A 31 -9.93 3.92 3.38
N CYS A 32 -9.12 3.19 2.59
CA CYS A 32 -8.45 3.78 1.44
C CYS A 32 -9.46 4.39 0.47
N ASN A 33 -10.61 3.74 0.26
CA ASN A 33 -11.67 4.24 -0.61
C ASN A 33 -12.57 5.34 0.02
N SER A 34 -12.26 5.85 1.22
CA SER A 34 -13.05 6.92 1.82
C SER A 34 -12.71 8.31 1.25
N CYS A 35 -11.54 8.43 0.62
CA CYS A 35 -11.10 9.64 -0.06
C CYS A 35 -11.35 9.50 -1.57
N HIS A 36 -11.89 10.55 -2.21
CA HIS A 36 -12.34 10.45 -3.61
C HIS A 36 -11.18 10.23 -4.59
N GLU A 37 -9.98 10.69 -4.25
CA GLU A 37 -8.75 10.50 -5.02
C GLU A 37 -8.32 9.03 -5.08
N MET A 38 -8.78 8.21 -4.13
CA MET A 38 -8.46 6.79 -4.06
C MET A 38 -9.46 5.88 -4.77
N ASN A 39 -10.61 6.41 -5.23
CA ASN A 39 -11.63 5.62 -5.94
C ASN A 39 -11.04 4.87 -7.15
N ARG A 40 -10.29 5.58 -7.99
CA ARG A 40 -9.71 4.99 -9.21
C ARG A 40 -8.64 3.92 -8.90
N PRO A 41 -7.65 4.16 -8.02
CA PRO A 41 -6.73 3.12 -7.57
C PRO A 41 -7.43 1.90 -6.94
N HIS A 42 -8.45 2.12 -6.11
CA HIS A 42 -9.22 1.06 -5.47
C HIS A 42 -9.96 0.20 -6.50
N ASP A 43 -10.66 0.83 -7.45
CA ASP A 43 -11.36 0.13 -8.53
C ASP A 43 -10.38 -0.66 -9.40
N GLY A 44 -9.20 -0.10 -9.68
CA GLY A 44 -8.12 -0.79 -10.39
C GLY A 44 -7.60 -2.03 -9.65
N TRP A 45 -7.46 -1.95 -8.33
CA TRP A 45 -7.10 -3.10 -7.49
C TRP A 45 -8.16 -4.22 -7.55
N ILE A 46 -9.45 -3.86 -7.55
CA ILE A 46 -10.55 -4.82 -7.73
C ILE A 46 -10.54 -5.40 -9.15
N SER A 47 -10.55 -4.54 -10.17
CA SER A 47 -10.72 -4.96 -11.57
C SER A 47 -9.53 -5.77 -12.06
N SER A 48 -8.31 -5.50 -11.56
CA SER A 48 -7.12 -6.30 -11.85
C SER A 48 -7.14 -7.68 -11.20
N GLY A 49 -8.15 -8.02 -10.38
CA GLY A 49 -8.21 -9.29 -9.67
C GLY A 49 -7.16 -9.45 -8.55
N ALA A 50 -6.33 -8.43 -8.30
CA ALA A 50 -5.39 -8.41 -7.18
C ALA A 50 -6.13 -8.59 -5.84
N SER A 51 -7.34 -8.04 -5.73
CA SER A 51 -8.23 -8.19 -4.57
C SER A 51 -8.56 -9.63 -4.19
N HIS A 52 -8.47 -10.60 -5.10
CA HIS A 52 -8.73 -12.00 -4.78
C HIS A 52 -7.58 -12.68 -4.02
N SER A 53 -6.35 -12.17 -4.16
CA SER A 53 -5.14 -12.74 -3.54
C SER A 53 -4.46 -11.82 -2.53
N HIS A 54 -4.80 -10.53 -2.57
CA HIS A 54 -4.27 -9.46 -1.72
C HIS A 54 -5.47 -8.67 -1.20
N LEU A 55 -5.98 -9.06 -0.03
CA LEU A 55 -7.25 -8.56 0.51
C LEU A 55 -7.14 -7.11 1.03
N SER A 56 -5.93 -6.62 1.27
CA SER A 56 -5.66 -5.26 1.73
C SER A 56 -4.81 -4.49 0.74
N CYS A 57 -5.09 -3.19 0.57
CA CYS A 57 -4.20 -2.27 -0.14
C CYS A 57 -2.79 -2.27 0.50
N MET A 58 -2.73 -2.44 1.82
CA MET A 58 -1.48 -2.43 2.61
C MET A 58 -0.64 -3.70 2.42
N ASP A 59 -1.20 -4.76 1.83
CA ASP A 59 -0.42 -5.94 1.43
C ASP A 59 0.70 -5.55 0.45
N CYS A 60 0.43 -4.54 -0.40
CA CYS A 60 1.41 -3.95 -1.30
C CYS A 60 1.91 -2.58 -0.84
N HIS A 61 1.13 -1.77 -0.13
CA HIS A 61 1.52 -0.39 0.21
C HIS A 61 2.21 -0.21 1.58
N SER A 62 2.34 -1.29 2.36
CA SER A 62 3.12 -1.33 3.61
C SER A 62 4.39 -2.16 3.44
N GLY A 63 5.52 -1.69 3.96
CA GLY A 63 6.75 -2.49 3.96
C GLY A 63 6.73 -3.63 4.97
N ALA A 64 7.80 -4.42 5.02
CA ALA A 64 7.94 -5.47 6.01
C ALA A 64 8.38 -4.91 7.38
N GLY A 65 7.87 -5.50 8.46
CA GLY A 65 8.28 -5.15 9.82
C GLY A 65 7.86 -3.73 10.25
N VAL A 66 8.37 -3.31 11.40
CA VAL A 66 7.96 -2.05 12.05
C VAL A 66 8.36 -0.83 11.21
N THR A 67 9.55 -0.84 10.59
CA THR A 67 10.02 0.27 9.75
C THR A 67 9.13 0.47 8.54
N GLY A 68 8.76 -0.63 7.86
CA GLY A 68 7.87 -0.58 6.70
C GLY A 68 6.45 -0.10 7.03
N VAL A 69 5.99 -0.35 8.26
CA VAL A 69 4.73 0.21 8.78
C VAL A 69 4.88 1.71 8.98
N ILE A 70 5.90 2.17 9.72
CA ILE A 70 6.14 3.60 9.99
C ILE A 70 6.26 4.40 8.67
N GLU A 71 6.99 3.89 7.68
CA GLU A 71 7.10 4.54 6.38
C GLU A 71 5.75 4.65 5.65
N ALA A 72 4.87 3.66 5.81
CA ALA A 72 3.53 3.71 5.24
C ALA A 72 2.67 4.76 5.94
N GLU A 73 2.73 4.86 7.26
CA GLU A 73 2.05 5.91 8.04
C GLU A 73 2.50 7.31 7.59
N LEU A 74 3.81 7.52 7.43
CA LEU A 74 4.36 8.81 7.00
C LEU A 74 3.90 9.18 5.59
N ARG A 75 3.80 8.20 4.68
CA ARG A 75 3.23 8.42 3.34
C ARG A 75 1.74 8.75 3.40
N GLY A 76 0.96 8.01 4.20
CA GLY A 76 -0.46 8.27 4.39
C GLY A 76 -0.73 9.65 4.98
N PHE A 77 0.09 10.09 5.94
CA PHE A 77 0.04 11.44 6.47
C PHE A 77 0.34 12.51 5.41
N GLY A 78 1.32 12.25 4.52
CA GLY A 78 1.56 13.10 3.35
C GLY A 78 0.34 13.21 2.44
N GLN A 79 -0.31 12.08 2.13
CA GLN A 79 -1.54 12.05 1.34
C GLN A 79 -2.68 12.82 2.01
N LEU A 80 -2.80 12.76 3.34
CA LEU A 80 -3.77 13.54 4.09
C LEU A 80 -3.52 15.05 3.96
N ILE A 81 -2.25 15.48 3.99
CA ILE A 81 -1.90 16.90 3.75
C ILE A 81 -2.26 17.29 2.32
N GLU A 82 -1.91 16.46 1.34
CA GLU A 82 -2.22 16.68 -0.09
C GLU A 82 -3.72 16.82 -0.33
N HIS A 83 -4.55 15.99 0.33
CA HIS A 83 -6.01 16.06 0.25
C HIS A 83 -6.56 17.45 0.55
N PHE A 84 -6.02 18.13 1.57
CA PHE A 84 -6.48 19.46 1.97
C PHE A 84 -5.75 20.61 1.26
N ALA A 85 -4.52 20.37 0.80
CA ALA A 85 -3.67 21.41 0.21
C ALA A 85 -3.81 21.54 -1.31
N LEU A 86 -4.18 20.47 -2.01
CA LEU A 86 -4.21 20.41 -3.46
C LEU A 86 -5.64 20.46 -4.00
N SER A 87 -5.78 20.96 -5.22
CA SER A 87 -7.05 20.91 -5.95
C SER A 87 -7.36 19.50 -6.45
N GLU A 88 -8.63 19.21 -6.72
CA GLU A 88 -9.06 17.94 -7.30
C GLU A 88 -8.33 17.61 -8.62
N LYS A 89 -7.98 18.63 -9.41
CA LYS A 89 -7.23 18.46 -10.67
C LYS A 89 -5.81 17.94 -10.41
N GLU A 90 -5.16 18.43 -9.36
CA GLU A 90 -3.81 18.02 -8.97
C GLU A 90 -3.81 16.61 -8.38
N LEU A 91 -4.84 16.29 -7.59
CA LEU A 91 -5.04 14.94 -7.04
C LEU A 91 -5.35 13.90 -8.12
N LYS A 92 -6.02 14.27 -9.23
CA LYS A 92 -6.33 13.38 -10.37
C LYS A 92 -5.14 13.07 -11.30
N GLY A 93 -3.93 13.50 -10.95
CA GLY A 93 -2.71 13.23 -11.73
C GLY A 93 -2.45 11.73 -11.95
N PRO A 94 -1.46 11.35 -12.79
CA PRO A 94 -1.11 9.95 -12.97
C PRO A 94 -0.62 9.37 -11.63
N PHE A 95 -1.47 8.55 -11.00
CA PHE A 95 -1.14 7.86 -9.75
C PHE A 95 -0.10 6.79 -10.00
N ILE A 96 1.19 7.16 -9.97
CA ILE A 96 2.24 6.15 -10.01
C ILE A 96 2.39 5.55 -8.62
N ALA A 97 1.63 4.47 -8.36
CA ALA A 97 1.84 3.64 -7.19
C ALA A 97 3.21 2.95 -7.32
N LYS A 98 4.21 3.54 -6.67
CA LYS A 98 5.54 2.93 -6.55
C LYS A 98 5.48 1.85 -5.48
N VAL A 99 5.40 0.60 -5.92
CA VAL A 99 5.50 -0.60 -5.06
C VAL A 99 6.86 -1.24 -5.30
N PRO A 100 7.83 -1.07 -4.39
CA PRO A 100 9.14 -1.71 -4.51
C PRO A 100 9.04 -3.24 -4.52
N LYS A 101 9.91 -3.90 -5.28
CA LYS A 101 10.00 -5.37 -5.36
C LYS A 101 10.10 -6.05 -4.00
N GLU A 102 10.70 -5.41 -3.01
CA GLU A 102 10.85 -5.91 -1.64
C GLU A 102 9.49 -6.21 -1.00
N PHE A 103 8.45 -5.46 -1.39
CA PHE A 103 7.11 -5.66 -0.87
C PHE A 103 6.47 -6.92 -1.45
N CYS A 104 6.73 -7.23 -2.72
CA CYS A 104 6.35 -8.51 -3.32
C CYS A 104 7.08 -9.68 -2.64
N LEU A 105 8.35 -9.50 -2.31
CA LEU A 105 9.18 -10.54 -1.67
C LEU A 105 8.75 -10.90 -0.25
N LYS A 106 7.88 -10.11 0.40
CA LYS A 106 7.24 -10.49 1.68
C LYS A 106 6.55 -11.86 1.58
N CYS A 107 5.79 -12.07 0.51
CA CYS A 107 5.05 -13.31 0.26
C CYS A 107 5.77 -14.23 -0.72
N HIS A 108 6.47 -13.67 -1.71
CA HIS A 108 7.10 -14.45 -2.78
C HIS A 108 8.53 -14.95 -2.47
N ARG A 109 9.08 -14.64 -1.30
CA ARG A 109 10.42 -15.10 -0.84
C ARG A 109 10.64 -16.61 -1.03
N LEU A 110 9.65 -17.44 -0.71
CA LEU A 110 9.81 -18.90 -0.76
C LEU A 110 9.82 -19.45 -2.20
N GLN A 111 9.46 -18.61 -3.16
CA GLN A 111 9.47 -18.97 -4.57
C GLN A 111 10.78 -18.58 -5.24
N LEU A 112 11.75 -17.95 -4.57
CA LEU A 112 12.97 -17.41 -5.19
C LEU A 112 13.67 -18.39 -6.15
N SER A 113 13.75 -19.69 -5.83
CA SER A 113 14.32 -20.70 -6.71
C SER A 113 13.46 -21.00 -7.95
N ARG A 114 12.14 -21.07 -7.79
CA ARG A 114 11.17 -21.23 -8.90
C ARG A 114 11.09 -19.97 -9.76
N THR A 115 11.09 -18.80 -9.11
CA THR A 115 11.11 -17.47 -9.71
C THR A 115 12.39 -17.28 -10.52
N ALA A 116 13.57 -17.62 -9.99
CA ALA A 116 14.83 -17.56 -10.73
C ALA A 116 14.81 -18.45 -11.99
N LYS A 117 14.20 -19.64 -11.91
CA LYS A 117 14.03 -20.51 -13.08
C LYS A 117 13.08 -19.91 -14.11
N ALA A 118 11.93 -19.38 -13.68
CA ALA A 118 10.94 -18.74 -14.54
C ALA A 118 11.48 -17.44 -15.19
N HIS A 119 12.39 -16.75 -14.50
CA HIS A 119 13.01 -15.51 -14.97
C HIS A 119 14.32 -15.70 -15.74
N ARG A 120 14.85 -16.93 -15.84
CA ARG A 120 16.08 -17.23 -16.60
C ARG A 120 16.12 -16.66 -18.03
N PRO A 121 15.02 -16.64 -18.82
CA PRO A 121 15.07 -16.06 -20.16
C PRO A 121 14.96 -14.52 -20.19
N PHE A 122 14.77 -13.85 -19.05
CA PHE A 122 14.54 -12.41 -18.97
C PHE A 122 15.66 -11.69 -18.20
N LYS A 123 16.04 -10.49 -18.66
CA LYS A 123 16.92 -9.59 -17.90
C LYS A 123 16.09 -8.78 -16.90
N ILE A 124 16.05 -9.24 -15.65
CA ILE A 124 15.23 -8.65 -14.58
C ILE A 124 15.98 -7.66 -13.67
N GLU A 125 17.29 -7.47 -13.88
CA GLU A 125 18.11 -6.63 -13.03
C GLU A 125 17.68 -5.16 -13.10
N GLY A 126 17.51 -4.53 -11.93
CA GLY A 126 16.99 -3.17 -11.81
C GLY A 126 15.53 -2.99 -12.25
N LYS A 127 14.74 -4.06 -12.40
CA LYS A 127 13.31 -4.00 -12.75
C LYS A 127 12.43 -4.30 -11.54
N GLU A 128 11.32 -3.57 -11.44
CA GLU A 128 10.26 -3.85 -10.46
C GLU A 128 9.41 -5.04 -10.91
N CYS A 129 8.95 -5.85 -9.97
CA CYS A 129 8.11 -7.02 -10.24
C CYS A 129 6.83 -6.63 -10.99
N SER A 130 6.20 -5.54 -10.55
CA SER A 130 4.94 -5.00 -11.08
C SER A 130 5.01 -4.55 -12.54
N ARG A 131 6.22 -4.34 -13.08
CA ARG A 131 6.41 -3.97 -14.49
C ARG A 131 6.06 -5.11 -15.46
N CYS A 132 6.20 -6.36 -15.02
CA CYS A 132 5.87 -7.54 -15.82
C CYS A 132 4.74 -8.36 -15.19
N HIS A 133 4.73 -8.50 -13.87
CA HIS A 133 3.68 -9.18 -13.11
C HIS A 133 2.55 -8.19 -12.78
N ARG A 134 1.79 -7.85 -13.82
CA ARG A 134 0.55 -7.09 -13.72
C ARG A 134 -0.58 -8.08 -13.44
N HIS A 135 -1.39 -7.86 -12.41
CA HIS A 135 -2.36 -8.87 -11.99
C HIS A 135 -3.58 -8.97 -12.92
N GLN A 136 -3.70 -8.12 -13.96
CA GLN A 136 -4.46 -8.44 -15.17
C GLN A 136 -3.98 -7.64 -16.40
N ASP A 137 -4.16 -8.18 -17.60
CA ASP A 137 -3.85 -7.52 -18.87
C ASP A 137 -4.62 -6.21 -19.04
N GLY A 138 -3.91 -5.14 -19.43
CA GLY A 138 -4.49 -3.83 -19.74
C GLY A 138 -4.46 -2.80 -18.60
N TRP A 139 -3.97 -3.16 -17.41
CA TRP A 139 -3.70 -2.23 -16.30
C TRP A 139 -2.26 -2.34 -15.80
N GLU A 140 -1.52 -1.23 -15.78
CA GLU A 140 -0.24 -1.17 -15.08
C GLU A 140 -0.48 -0.75 -13.63
N PHE A 141 0.11 -1.47 -12.67
CA PHE A 141 0.12 -1.06 -11.26
C PHE A 141 0.72 0.34 -11.06
N ALA A 142 1.51 0.83 -12.02
CA ALA A 142 2.08 2.17 -12.04
C ALA A 142 1.08 3.28 -12.45
N GLY A 143 -0.22 2.98 -12.58
CA GLY A 143 -1.28 3.96 -12.84
C GLY A 143 -1.16 4.75 -14.14
N GLU A 144 -0.35 4.27 -15.10
CA GLU A 144 -0.39 4.80 -16.45
C GLU A 144 -1.76 4.51 -17.08
N ILE A 145 -2.40 5.59 -17.50
CA ILE A 145 -3.68 5.62 -18.20
C ILE A 145 -3.54 4.81 -19.50
N ARG A 146 -4.54 3.95 -19.75
CA ARG A 146 -4.89 3.43 -21.08
C ARG A 146 -4.86 4.59 -22.08
N LYS A 147 -3.94 4.57 -23.05
CA LYS A 147 -3.81 5.61 -24.10
C LYS A 147 -5.03 5.68 -25.05
N ASP A 148 -6.05 4.85 -24.81
CA ASP A 148 -7.20 4.60 -25.67
C ASP A 148 -8.55 4.85 -24.95
N LEU A 149 -8.60 5.83 -24.04
CA LEU A 149 -9.82 6.53 -23.66
C LEU A 149 -9.68 8.02 -23.97
#